data_AF-A0A8C9V3H3-F1
#
_entry.id   AF-A0A8C9V3H3-F1
#
_cell.length_a   1.000
_cell.length_b   1.000
_cell.length_c   1.000
_cell.angle_alpha   90.00
_cell.angle_beta   90.00
_cell.angle_gamma   90.00
#
_symmetry.space_group_name_H-M   'P 1'
#
loop_
_entity.id
_entity.type
_entity.pdbx_description
1 polymer ?
#
loop_
_entity_poly.entity_id
_entity_poly.type
_entity_poly.pdbx_seq_one_letter_code
_entity_poly.pdbx_strand_id
1 'polypeptide(L)'
;IYEITVTQSPAVKAVLPGQTVSMSCKTSSAVYNNNHITWYLQKPGEAPKRLIYAATSRVSGIPDRFSGSGSGSDFTLTISGVQAEDAGDYYCQSLHEISSSYLK
;
A
#
# COMPACT_ATOMS: atom_id res chain seq x y z
N ILE A 1 14.57 -11.80 19.58
CA ILE A 1 13.36 -10.97 19.44
C ILE A 1 13.12 -10.83 17.95
N TYR A 2 11.98 -11.30 17.44
CA TYR A 2 11.61 -11.08 16.04
C TYR A 2 10.87 -9.75 15.98
N GLU A 3 11.44 -8.79 15.26
CA GLU A 3 10.83 -7.48 15.05
C GLU A 3 10.35 -7.36 13.59
N ILE A 4 9.07 -7.04 13.44
CA ILE A 4 8.49 -6.74 12.14
C ILE A 4 8.52 -5.23 11.95
N THR A 5 9.20 -4.79 10.90
CA THR A 5 9.21 -3.38 10.50
C THR A 5 8.54 -3.23 9.15
N VAL A 6 7.85 -2.10 8.98
CA VAL A 6 7.22 -1.70 7.72
C VAL A 6 7.75 -0.31 7.38
N THR A 7 8.26 -0.15 6.16
CA THR A 7 8.87 1.09 5.68
C THR A 7 8.25 1.48 4.35
N GLN A 8 7.96 2.77 4.18
CA GLN A 8 7.40 3.31 2.94
C GLN A 8 8.32 4.37 2.34
N SER A 9 8.38 4.41 1.01
CA SER A 9 9.16 5.41 0.28
C SER A 9 8.47 5.82 -1.01
N PRO A 10 8.54 7.10 -1.42
CA PRO A 10 9.07 8.23 -0.66
C PRO A 10 8.11 8.65 0.47
N ALA A 11 8.60 9.40 1.47
CA ALA A 11 7.76 9.91 2.55
C ALA A 11 6.74 10.95 2.07
N VAL A 12 7.15 11.82 1.14
CA VAL A 12 6.30 12.83 0.50
C VAL A 12 6.70 12.93 -0.97
N LYS A 13 5.72 13.07 -1.86
CA LYS A 13 5.97 13.32 -3.28
C LYS A 13 4.91 14.25 -3.87
N ALA A 14 5.36 15.36 -4.43
CA ALA A 14 4.53 16.22 -5.26
C ALA A 14 4.53 15.68 -6.70
N VAL A 15 3.35 15.67 -7.33
CA VAL A 15 3.13 15.09 -8.66
C VAL A 15 2.17 16.00 -9.42
N LEU A 16 2.43 16.23 -10.71
CA LEU A 16 1.52 17.00 -11.54
C LEU A 16 0.34 16.13 -12.01
N PRO A 17 -0.86 16.70 -12.20
CA PRO A 17 -1.98 15.97 -12.77
C PRO A 17 -1.61 15.28 -14.09
N GLY A 18 -2.08 14.05 -14.27
CA GLY A 18 -1.80 13.23 -15.45
C GLY A 18 -0.48 12.44 -15.40
N GLN A 19 0.42 12.73 -14.45
CA GLN A 19 1.65 11.94 -14.29
C GLN A 19 1.41 10.64 -13.53
N THR A 20 2.37 9.71 -13.64
CA THR A 20 2.38 8.46 -12.87
C THR A 20 3.21 8.64 -11.61
N VAL A 21 2.68 8.12 -10.49
CA VAL A 21 3.41 8.03 -9.23
C VAL A 21 3.42 6.60 -8.72
N SER A 22 4.55 6.21 -8.12
CA SER A 22 4.68 4.96 -7.41
C SER A 22 5.22 5.22 -6.01
N MET A 23 4.76 4.42 -5.06
CA MET A 23 5.25 4.35 -3.69
C MET A 23 5.52 2.90 -3.34
N SER A 24 6.62 2.66 -2.64
CA SER A 24 7.03 1.34 -2.18
C SER A 24 6.65 1.12 -0.72
N CYS A 25 6.41 -0.14 -0.39
CA CYS A 25 6.25 -0.64 0.97
C CYS A 25 7.16 -1.85 1.12
N LYS A 26 8.13 -1.76 2.03
CA LYS A 26 9.10 -2.82 2.32
C LYS A 26 8.96 -3.26 3.77
N THR A 27 8.88 -4.57 3.97
CA THR A 27 8.78 -5.21 5.28
C THR A 27 10.07 -5.95 5.63
N SER A 28 10.37 -6.15 6.93
CA SER A 28 11.60 -6.85 7.34
C SER A 28 11.63 -8.34 7.01
N SER A 29 10.48 -8.95 6.76
CA SER A 29 10.33 -10.37 6.41
C SER A 29 9.12 -10.55 5.48
N ALA A 30 8.98 -11.72 4.87
CA ALA A 30 7.82 -11.98 4.02
C ALA A 30 6.50 -11.85 4.80
N VAL A 31 5.51 -11.22 4.17
CA VAL A 31 4.14 -11.17 4.70
C VAL A 31 3.46 -12.53 4.57
N TYR A 32 2.36 -12.72 5.30
CA TYR A 32 1.54 -13.94 5.23
C TYR A 32 1.09 -14.22 3.79
N ASN A 33 1.22 -15.49 3.37
CA ASN A 33 1.01 -15.97 2.00
C ASN A 33 1.72 -15.16 0.90
N ASN A 34 2.81 -14.45 1.24
CA ASN A 34 3.58 -13.58 0.34
C ASN A 34 2.79 -12.43 -0.32
N ASN A 35 1.54 -12.19 0.07
CA ASN A 35 0.69 -11.18 -0.58
C ASN A 35 -0.24 -10.43 0.37
N HIS A 36 -0.25 -10.71 1.68
CA HIS A 36 -1.12 -10.00 2.64
C HIS A 36 -0.60 -8.61 2.99
N ILE A 37 -0.54 -7.76 1.96
CA ILE A 37 -0.40 -6.31 2.08
C ILE A 37 -1.71 -5.66 1.65
N THR A 38 -2.07 -4.56 2.31
CA THR A 38 -3.22 -3.74 1.96
C THR A 38 -2.80 -2.28 1.87
N TRP A 39 -3.23 -1.58 0.82
CA TRP A 39 -3.02 -0.15 0.61
C TRP A 39 -4.26 0.65 0.97
N TYR A 40 -4.07 1.76 1.67
CA TYR A 40 -5.11 2.69 2.08
C TYR A 40 -4.78 4.11 1.63
N LEU A 41 -5.82 4.89 1.33
CA LEU A 41 -5.77 6.34 1.19
C LEU A 41 -6.55 6.97 2.34
N GLN A 42 -5.92 7.90 3.04
CA GLN A 42 -6.55 8.74 4.03
C GLN A 42 -6.58 10.19 3.54
N LYS A 43 -7.78 10.75 3.46
CA LYS A 43 -7.97 12.18 3.20
C LYS A 43 -8.06 12.95 4.52
N PRO A 44 -7.73 14.25 4.55
CA PRO A 44 -7.86 15.06 5.75
C PRO A 44 -9.28 14.98 6.35
N GLY A 45 -9.36 14.57 7.61
CA GLY A 45 -10.64 14.43 8.33
C GLY A 45 -11.46 13.17 7.99
N GLU A 46 -10.97 12.30 7.11
CA GLU A 46 -11.63 11.04 6.75
C GLU A 46 -10.94 9.82 7.38
N ALA A 47 -11.70 8.73 7.56
CA ALA A 47 -11.13 7.43 7.89
C ALA A 47 -10.36 6.85 6.69
N PRO A 48 -9.28 6.06 6.91
CA PRO A 48 -8.56 5.39 5.84
C PRO A 48 -9.47 4.51 4.98
N LYS A 49 -9.46 4.72 3.66
CA LYS A 49 -10.21 3.94 2.67
C LYS A 49 -9.29 2.93 1.99
N ARG A 50 -9.70 1.67 1.97
CA ARG A 50 -8.93 0.59 1.34
C ARG A 50 -8.97 0.70 -0.19
N LEU A 51 -7.80 0.70 -0.81
CA LEU A 51 -7.64 0.77 -2.26
C LEU A 51 -7.37 -0.61 -2.88
N ILE A 52 -6.34 -1.30 -2.35
CA ILE A 52 -5.83 -2.56 -2.89
C ILE A 52 -5.56 -3.50 -1.73
N TYR A 53 -5.91 -4.78 -1.88
CA TYR A 53 -5.66 -5.85 -0.94
C TYR A 53 -5.02 -7.04 -1.64
N ALA A 54 -4.49 -7.99 -0.87
CA ALA A 54 -3.81 -9.17 -1.40
C ALA A 54 -2.73 -8.80 -2.46
N ALA A 55 -1.97 -7.73 -2.20
CA ALA A 55 -0.95 -7.12 -3.05
C ALA A 55 -1.43 -6.51 -4.38
N THR A 56 -2.34 -7.15 -5.10
CA THR A 56 -2.71 -6.79 -6.47
C THR A 56 -4.20 -6.59 -6.68
N SER A 57 -5.05 -7.01 -5.74
CA SER A 57 -6.50 -6.99 -5.90
C SER A 57 -7.08 -5.61 -5.56
N ARG A 58 -7.55 -4.89 -6.57
CA ARG A 58 -8.21 -3.59 -6.39
C ARG A 58 -9.62 -3.77 -5.84
N VAL A 59 -10.01 -2.95 -4.87
CA VAL A 59 -11.38 -2.93 -4.33
C VAL A 59 -12.36 -2.43 -5.41
N SER A 60 -13.56 -3.03 -5.47
CA SER A 60 -14.61 -2.58 -6.40
C SER A 60 -14.93 -1.09 -6.22
N GLY A 61 -15.07 -0.37 -7.33
CA GLY A 61 -15.30 1.09 -7.35
C GLY A 61 -14.04 1.95 -7.25
N ILE A 62 -12.87 1.38 -6.98
CA ILE A 62 -11.60 2.11 -7.08
C ILE A 62 -11.20 2.23 -8.56
N PRO A 63 -10.81 3.43 -9.04
CA PRO A 63 -10.46 3.65 -10.44
C PRO A 63 -9.33 2.75 -10.96
N ASP A 64 -9.39 2.41 -12.24
CA ASP A 64 -8.46 1.48 -12.88
C ASP A 64 -7.00 1.95 -12.90
N ARG A 65 -6.80 3.27 -12.72
CA ARG A 65 -5.49 3.89 -12.60
C ARG A 65 -4.69 3.46 -11.35
N PHE A 66 -5.35 2.94 -10.32
CA PHE A 66 -4.69 2.38 -9.14
C PHE A 66 -4.31 0.93 -9.38
N SER A 67 -3.06 0.59 -9.11
CA SER A 67 -2.52 -0.76 -9.29
C SER A 67 -1.51 -1.10 -8.19
N GLY A 68 -1.54 -2.34 -7.72
CA GLY A 68 -0.61 -2.85 -6.71
C GLY A 68 0.22 -3.98 -7.31
N SER A 69 1.47 -4.09 -6.86
CA SER A 69 2.40 -5.13 -7.29
C SER A 69 3.35 -5.53 -6.17
N GLY A 70 4.07 -6.62 -6.39
CA GLY A 70 5.07 -7.16 -5.46
C GLY A 70 4.62 -8.41 -4.73
N SER A 71 5.54 -8.98 -3.95
CA SER A 71 5.36 -10.23 -3.22
C SER A 71 6.43 -10.39 -2.13
N GLY A 72 6.15 -11.22 -1.13
CA GLY A 72 7.10 -11.50 -0.06
C GLY A 72 7.27 -10.28 0.83
N SER A 73 8.36 -9.54 0.66
CA SER A 73 8.72 -8.39 1.50
C SER A 73 8.64 -7.03 0.81
N ASP A 74 8.50 -6.99 -0.52
CA ASP A 74 8.65 -5.77 -1.32
C ASP A 74 7.41 -5.56 -2.19
N PHE A 75 6.72 -4.44 -1.97
CA PHE A 75 5.44 -4.09 -2.58
C PHE A 75 5.45 -2.68 -3.14
N THR A 76 4.63 -2.42 -4.15
CA THR A 76 4.48 -1.10 -4.76
C THR A 76 3.01 -0.80 -5.03
N LEU A 77 2.58 0.42 -4.73
CA LEU A 77 1.35 1.01 -5.24
C LEU A 77 1.72 1.99 -6.35
N THR A 78 1.07 1.87 -7.50
CA THR A 78 1.22 2.77 -8.63
C THR A 78 -0.13 3.39 -8.98
N ILE A 79 -0.13 4.71 -9.17
CA ILE A 79 -1.26 5.50 -9.63
C ILE A 79 -0.84 6.14 -10.95
N SER A 80 -1.43 5.69 -12.05
CA SER A 80 -1.22 6.32 -13.35
C SER A 80 -2.18 7.50 -13.52
N GLY A 81 -1.79 8.53 -14.27
CA GLY A 81 -2.71 9.64 -14.56
C GLY A 81 -3.30 10.29 -13.31
N VAL A 82 -2.46 10.65 -12.33
CA VAL A 82 -2.84 11.23 -11.04
C VAL A 82 -3.83 12.38 -11.21
N GLN A 83 -4.85 12.42 -10.39
CA GLN A 83 -5.89 13.45 -10.39
C GLN A 83 -5.88 14.23 -9.07
N ALA A 84 -6.52 15.40 -9.03
CA ALA A 84 -6.49 16.27 -7.86
C ALA A 84 -7.11 15.59 -6.62
N GLU A 85 -8.12 14.75 -6.82
CA GLU A 85 -8.77 14.01 -5.75
C GLU A 85 -7.94 12.83 -5.20
N ASP A 86 -6.82 12.48 -5.84
CA ASP A 86 -5.90 11.45 -5.37
C ASP A 86 -4.93 12.00 -4.29
N ALA A 87 -5.00 13.29 -3.98
CA ALA A 87 -4.22 13.90 -2.90
C ALA A 87 -4.66 13.38 -1.52
N GLY A 88 -3.68 12.95 -0.72
CA GLY A 88 -3.88 12.47 0.65
C GLY A 88 -2.69 11.63 1.12
N ASP A 89 -2.81 11.08 2.32
CA ASP A 89 -1.81 10.21 2.91
C ASP A 89 -2.07 8.76 2.52
N TYR A 90 -1.01 8.03 2.18
CA TYR A 90 -1.11 6.65 1.75
C TYR A 90 -0.37 5.73 2.71
N TYR A 91 -1.02 4.65 3.10
CA TYR A 91 -0.49 3.69 4.08
C TYR A 91 -0.57 2.27 3.54
N CYS A 92 0.50 1.51 3.74
CA CYS A 92 0.49 0.07 3.60
C CYS A 92 0.36 -0.59 4.98
N GLN A 93 -0.37 -1.69 5.03
CA GLN A 93 -0.49 -2.56 6.20
C GLN A 93 -0.13 -3.98 5.78
N SER A 94 0.75 -4.62 6.53
CA SER A 94 1.09 -6.04 6.34
C SER A 94 0.46 -6.92 7.42
N LEU A 95 0.14 -8.16 7.05
CA LEU A 95 -0.17 -9.23 8.00
C LEU A 95 1.01 -10.20 8.01
N HIS A 96 1.53 -10.53 9.18
CA HIS A 96 2.56 -11.56 9.38
C HIS A 96 2.02 -12.66 10.28
N GLU A 97 2.46 -13.90 10.02
CA GLU A 97 2.25 -15.04 10.93
C GLU A 97 3.59 -15.39 11.59
N ILE A 98 3.67 -15.25 12.91
CA ILE A 98 4.87 -15.56 13.71
C ILE A 98 4.48 -16.53 14.81
N SER A 99 5.14 -17.69 14.84
CA SER A 99 4.91 -18.71 15.89
C SER A 99 3.41 -19.01 16.09
N SER A 100 2.66 -19.14 15.00
CA SER A 100 1.21 -19.36 14.97
C SER A 100 0.35 -18.22 15.54
N SER A 101 0.89 -16.99 15.60
CA SER A 101 0.17 -15.77 15.96
C SER A 101 0.21 -14.75 14.82
N TYR A 102 -0.85 -13.95 14.67
CA TYR A 102 -0.96 -12.94 13.62
C TYR A 102 -0.60 -11.54 14.14
N LEU A 103 0.26 -10.84 13.41
CA LEU A 103 0.60 -9.43 13.63
C LEU A 103 0.12 -8.58 12.45
N LYS A 104 -0.43 -7.39 12.74
CA LYS A 104 -1.04 -6.46 11.79
C LYS A 104 -0.54 -5.03 11.99
#